data_AF-A0A1V5NEU5-F1
#
_entry.id   AF-A0A1V5NEU5-F1
#
_cell.length_a   1.000
_cell.length_b   1.000
_cell.length_c   1.000
_cell.angle_alpha   90.00
_cell.angle_beta   90.00
_cell.angle_gamma   90.00
#
_symmetry.space_group_name_H-M   'P 1'
#
loop_
_entity.id
_entity.type
_entity.pdbx_description
1 polymer ?
#
loop_
_entity_poly.entity_id
_entity_poly.type
_entity_poly.pdbx_seq_one_letter_code
_entity_poly.pdbx_strand_id
1 'polypeptide(L)'
;MAFIALTTAETDAKSPLDDALFLKIKDNFDDLNSRVIAAGAAPFVLELQGRLTYITDTKRSVCSAIVNKEFVPLLCRFILKKSGTSGTLAFDIRKHTMPKTAITGIDHQYTAATSSISIQGSALNTQSIARATAQISTQSISHAKAAKNVLSIILLGDVEGLGNDMVQYNLDATIDSDTLVGDFVTFASCATAANNGSFPIADKNRGGGFNIVVKNPNGVAQVGTGGTSQEKIMAYTFLNPVDTLFTPTYTVDFASHTDPLNDGDFTIYAINQAGNNIWIKNPVGVTQGGVAGTANTNLWKFNLSGAASTTDYIVGEAALTASHSSSVNNGDLTIVGVNVGGNNLVLHNASGTVQGGVAGTINTNRFAYNLPTDPTSQVSVSDTVYFSGHTSSANDGTFTVKAVTSSTIVVYNTSGVVQGGSAGNVYTTRKLVKFAADQSANYTTDSYIEMQGLSDKTYNYYYSRAPFRVLQVNRGGGANYNVVIDHPTGLNQESPAGYVQVEMKSIFTTTPSLTVDVTAQEPNQNIKAVSTDLSATTIPVQTPLMLYITEHMEGDPRDLTVILL
;
A
#
# COMPACT_ATOMS: atom_id res chain seq x y z
N MET A 1 -43.32 0.37 -38.40
CA MET A 1 -43.77 1.36 -39.41
C MET A 1 -43.14 2.71 -39.05
N ALA A 2 -43.33 3.77 -39.85
CA ALA A 2 -42.84 5.10 -39.47
C ALA A 2 -43.98 5.87 -38.78
N PHE A 3 -43.64 6.66 -37.75
CA PHE A 3 -44.60 7.53 -37.05
C PHE A 3 -45.31 8.45 -38.04
N ILE A 4 -46.64 8.49 -38.01
CA ILE A 4 -47.45 9.32 -38.90
C ILE A 4 -47.82 10.59 -38.13
N ALA A 5 -47.26 11.73 -38.55
CA ALA A 5 -47.54 13.02 -37.95
C ALA A 5 -49.01 13.43 -38.20
N LEU A 6 -49.69 13.85 -37.13
CA LEU A 6 -51.01 14.48 -37.21
C LEU A 6 -50.84 15.93 -37.69
N THR A 7 -51.72 16.35 -38.58
CA THR A 7 -51.79 17.71 -39.11
C THR A 7 -52.72 18.57 -38.25
N THR A 8 -52.55 19.89 -38.31
CA THR A 8 -53.36 20.85 -37.55
C THR A 8 -54.85 20.85 -37.92
N ALA A 9 -55.24 20.19 -39.02
CA ALA A 9 -56.63 20.03 -39.45
C ALA A 9 -57.35 18.82 -38.81
N GLU A 10 -56.59 17.89 -38.22
CA GLU A 10 -57.08 16.64 -37.62
C GLU A 10 -57.33 16.87 -36.12
N THR A 11 -58.54 17.32 -35.78
CA THR A 11 -58.95 17.63 -34.41
C THR A 11 -60.16 16.81 -33.99
N ASP A 12 -60.24 16.44 -32.71
CA ASP A 12 -61.34 15.69 -32.06
C ASP A 12 -62.72 16.40 -32.16
N ALA A 13 -62.75 17.65 -32.64
CA ALA A 13 -63.93 18.51 -32.59
C ALA A 13 -64.86 18.42 -33.80
N LYS A 14 -64.60 17.56 -34.79
CA LYS A 14 -65.48 17.39 -35.96
C LYS A 14 -66.20 16.04 -35.91
N SER A 15 -67.52 16.10 -35.78
CA SER A 15 -68.40 14.94 -35.95
C SER A 15 -68.88 14.85 -37.40
N PRO A 16 -69.01 13.64 -38.00
CA PRO A 16 -68.78 12.34 -37.39
C PRO A 16 -67.28 12.10 -37.10
N LEU A 17 -67.00 11.27 -36.08
CA LEU A 17 -65.64 10.86 -35.66
C LEU A 17 -64.78 10.63 -36.90
N ASP A 18 -63.65 11.32 -37.01
CA ASP A 18 -62.71 11.12 -38.10
C ASP A 18 -62.04 9.76 -37.93
N ASP A 19 -62.63 8.73 -38.54
CA ASP A 19 -62.12 7.34 -38.51
C ASP A 19 -60.67 7.25 -39.01
N ALA A 20 -60.24 8.19 -39.87
CA ALA A 20 -58.86 8.24 -40.34
C ALA A 20 -57.90 8.74 -39.25
N LEU A 21 -58.34 9.67 -38.39
CA LEU A 21 -57.59 10.10 -37.21
C LEU A 21 -57.47 8.95 -36.20
N PHE A 22 -58.55 8.24 -35.91
CA PHE A 22 -58.52 7.09 -35.00
C PHE A 22 -57.62 5.97 -35.52
N LEU A 23 -57.63 5.70 -36.82
CA LEU A 23 -56.74 4.72 -37.44
C LEU A 23 -55.27 5.16 -37.33
N LYS A 24 -54.94 6.44 -37.57
CA LYS A 24 -53.58 6.97 -37.40
C LYS A 24 -53.09 6.91 -35.96
N ILE A 25 -53.96 7.23 -34.99
CA ILE A 25 -53.62 7.11 -33.56
C ILE A 25 -53.36 5.65 -33.21
N LYS A 26 -54.23 4.74 -33.66
CA LYS A 26 -54.05 3.30 -33.46
C LYS A 26 -52.74 2.80 -34.09
N ASP A 27 -52.46 3.17 -35.33
CA ASP A 27 -51.23 2.77 -36.02
C ASP A 27 -49.98 3.33 -35.34
N ASN A 28 -50.03 4.55 -34.80
CA ASN A 28 -48.94 5.12 -34.01
C ASN A 28 -48.76 4.41 -32.65
N PHE A 29 -49.85 3.98 -32.00
CA PHE A 29 -49.78 3.16 -30.79
C PHE A 29 -49.24 1.76 -31.06
N ASP A 30 -49.69 1.11 -32.14
CA ASP A 30 -49.21 -0.20 -32.56
C ASP A 30 -47.74 -0.10 -33.00
N ASP A 31 -47.31 0.99 -33.64
CA ASP A 31 -45.91 1.25 -33.96
C ASP A 31 -45.07 1.44 -32.69
N LEU A 32 -45.53 2.26 -31.74
CA LEU A 32 -44.85 2.44 -30.44
C LEU A 32 -44.73 1.11 -29.70
N ASN A 33 -45.81 0.34 -29.63
CA ASN A 33 -45.82 -0.97 -29.00
C ASN A 33 -44.91 -1.96 -29.74
N SER A 34 -44.90 -1.94 -31.08
CA SER A 34 -43.98 -2.74 -31.88
C SER A 34 -42.53 -2.36 -31.67
N ARG A 35 -42.22 -1.06 -31.46
CA ARG A 35 -40.86 -0.59 -31.16
C ARG A 35 -40.43 -0.98 -29.75
N VAL A 36 -41.33 -0.97 -28.77
CA VAL A 36 -41.06 -1.46 -27.41
C VAL A 36 -40.83 -2.98 -27.43
N ILE A 37 -41.62 -3.74 -28.19
CA ILE A 37 -41.46 -5.18 -28.36
C ILE A 37 -40.18 -5.52 -29.16
N ALA A 38 -39.89 -4.77 -30.24
CA ALA A 38 -38.71 -4.94 -31.07
C ALA A 38 -37.41 -4.46 -30.41
N ALA A 39 -37.49 -3.52 -29.46
CA ALA A 39 -36.36 -3.12 -28.61
C ALA A 39 -35.97 -4.22 -27.61
N GLY A 40 -36.75 -5.32 -27.50
CA GLY A 40 -36.56 -6.35 -26.49
C GLY A 40 -36.98 -5.85 -25.10
N ALA A 41 -37.22 -6.79 -24.17
CA ALA A 41 -37.44 -6.43 -22.78
C ALA A 41 -36.32 -5.49 -22.31
N ALA A 42 -36.67 -4.38 -21.65
CA ALA A 42 -35.69 -3.44 -21.10
C ALA A 42 -34.59 -4.24 -20.36
N PRO A 43 -33.29 -3.94 -20.60
CA PRO A 43 -32.21 -4.66 -19.95
C PRO A 43 -32.44 -4.60 -18.44
N PHE A 44 -32.32 -5.74 -17.78
CA PHE A 44 -32.50 -5.79 -16.33
C PHE A 44 -31.34 -5.02 -15.70
N VAL A 45 -31.66 -3.94 -14.98
CA VAL A 45 -30.69 -3.08 -14.32
C VAL A 45 -30.82 -3.26 -12.81
N LEU A 46 -29.69 -3.47 -12.14
CA LEU A 46 -29.63 -3.51 -10.68
C LEU A 46 -28.80 -2.34 -10.15
N GLU A 47 -29.39 -1.54 -9.29
CA GLU A 47 -28.73 -0.39 -8.67
C GLU A 47 -28.52 -0.62 -7.17
N LEU A 48 -27.30 -0.33 -6.69
CA LEU A 48 -26.89 -0.39 -5.30
C LEU A 48 -26.36 0.98 -4.88
N GLN A 49 -26.93 1.55 -3.82
CA GLN A 49 -26.55 2.86 -3.29
C GLN A 49 -25.96 2.70 -1.89
N GLY A 50 -24.65 2.90 -1.77
CA GLY A 50 -23.91 2.87 -0.52
C GLY A 50 -23.66 4.29 0.02
N ARG A 51 -24.19 4.59 1.20
CA ARG A 51 -23.90 5.86 1.89
C ARG A 51 -22.55 5.76 2.61
N LEU A 52 -21.57 6.55 2.15
CA LEU A 52 -20.21 6.54 2.71
C LEU A 52 -20.01 7.48 3.90
N THR A 53 -20.95 8.41 4.11
CA THR A 53 -20.88 9.35 5.24
C THR A 53 -20.92 8.57 6.56
N TYR A 54 -19.88 8.71 7.38
CA TYR A 54 -19.71 8.05 8.69
C TYR A 54 -19.34 6.55 8.66
N ILE A 55 -18.86 6.02 7.54
CA ILE A 55 -18.25 4.69 7.56
C ILE A 55 -16.90 4.79 8.27
N THR A 56 -16.84 4.26 9.49
CA THR A 56 -15.59 4.14 10.26
C THR A 56 -15.01 2.72 10.22
N ASP A 57 -15.76 1.75 9.70
CA ASP A 57 -15.36 0.34 9.62
C ASP A 57 -15.92 -0.31 8.32
N THR A 58 -15.05 -0.90 7.51
CA THR A 58 -15.35 -1.48 6.19
C THR A 58 -15.86 -2.93 6.25
N LYS A 59 -16.10 -3.47 7.44
CA LYS A 59 -16.37 -4.90 7.64
C LYS A 59 -17.76 -5.36 7.24
N ARG A 60 -18.69 -4.45 6.94
CA ARG A 60 -20.08 -4.78 6.58
C ARG A 60 -20.47 -4.18 5.24
N SER A 61 -21.49 -4.78 4.63
CA SER A 61 -22.08 -4.25 3.41
C SER A 61 -22.73 -2.90 3.68
N VAL A 62 -22.53 -1.95 2.76
CA VAL A 62 -23.13 -0.61 2.81
C VAL A 62 -24.48 -0.54 2.10
N CYS A 63 -24.78 -1.55 1.28
CA CYS A 63 -26.05 -1.71 0.57
C CYS A 63 -26.29 -3.19 0.27
N SER A 64 -27.56 -3.56 0.10
CA SER A 64 -27.96 -4.90 -0.34
C SER A 64 -29.17 -4.82 -1.27
N ALA A 65 -29.22 -5.68 -2.27
CA ALA A 65 -30.39 -5.88 -3.12
C ALA A 65 -30.62 -7.38 -3.35
N ILE A 66 -31.85 -7.75 -3.71
CA ILE A 66 -32.20 -9.11 -4.09
C ILE A 66 -32.46 -9.14 -5.58
N VAL A 67 -31.83 -10.08 -6.27
CA VAL A 67 -32.01 -10.30 -7.70
C VAL A 67 -33.40 -10.89 -7.94
N ASN A 68 -34.30 -10.17 -8.60
CA ASN A 68 -35.69 -10.59 -8.81
C ASN A 68 -35.92 -11.39 -10.11
N LYS A 69 -34.89 -11.49 -10.96
CA LYS A 69 -34.85 -12.27 -12.20
C LYS A 69 -33.43 -12.75 -12.42
N GLU A 70 -33.26 -13.93 -13.01
CA GLU A 70 -31.95 -14.41 -13.45
C GLU A 70 -31.17 -13.34 -14.22
N PHE A 71 -29.94 -13.08 -13.79
CA PHE A 71 -29.15 -11.93 -14.24
C PHE A 71 -27.70 -12.33 -14.50
N VAL A 72 -27.15 -11.88 -15.63
CA VAL A 72 -25.73 -12.02 -15.99
C VAL A 72 -25.20 -10.60 -16.20
N PRO A 73 -24.59 -9.96 -15.19
CA PRO A 73 -24.04 -8.63 -15.37
C PRO A 73 -22.86 -8.68 -16.33
N LEU A 74 -22.88 -7.81 -17.34
CA LEU A 74 -21.80 -7.64 -18.31
C LEU A 74 -21.06 -6.31 -18.10
N LEU A 75 -21.71 -5.34 -17.47
CA LEU A 75 -21.15 -4.02 -17.25
C LEU A 75 -21.49 -3.51 -15.85
N CYS A 76 -20.47 -2.97 -15.17
CA CYS A 76 -20.64 -2.25 -13.91
C CYS A 76 -20.31 -0.77 -14.14
N ARG A 77 -21.27 0.12 -13.87
CA ARG A 77 -21.06 1.57 -13.86
C ARG A 77 -21.14 2.07 -12.44
N PHE A 78 -20.22 2.91 -12.03
CA PHE A 78 -20.23 3.42 -10.66
C PHE A 78 -19.88 4.90 -10.61
N ILE A 79 -20.54 5.57 -9.68
CA ILE A 79 -20.51 7.02 -9.50
C ILE A 79 -20.33 7.32 -8.03
N LEU A 80 -19.30 8.08 -7.70
CA LEU A 80 -19.11 8.66 -6.37
C LEU A 80 -19.54 10.12 -6.41
N LYS A 81 -20.52 10.49 -5.59
CA LYS A 81 -21.15 11.82 -5.63
C LYS A 81 -20.23 12.94 -5.13
N LYS A 82 -19.39 12.64 -4.15
CA LYS A 82 -18.37 13.56 -3.64
C LYS A 82 -17.09 12.76 -3.44
N SER A 83 -16.01 13.18 -4.09
CA SER A 83 -14.69 12.59 -3.89
C SER A 83 -14.13 12.89 -2.50
N GLY A 84 -13.21 12.04 -2.06
CA GLY A 84 -12.32 12.34 -0.94
C GLY A 84 -11.25 13.39 -1.28
N THR A 85 -10.30 13.59 -0.36
CA THR A 85 -9.14 14.47 -0.53
C THR A 85 -7.94 13.76 -1.16
N SER A 86 -7.79 12.45 -0.93
CA SER A 86 -6.69 11.65 -1.46
C SER A 86 -7.05 10.15 -1.45
N GLY A 87 -6.22 9.34 -2.13
CA GLY A 87 -6.31 7.88 -2.08
C GLY A 87 -7.26 7.25 -3.10
N THR A 88 -7.63 6.00 -2.82
CA THR A 88 -8.45 5.14 -3.69
C THR A 88 -9.67 4.64 -2.93
N LEU A 89 -10.85 4.68 -3.57
CA LEU A 89 -12.04 3.96 -3.13
C LEU A 89 -12.10 2.68 -3.95
N ALA A 90 -12.01 1.53 -3.30
CA ALA A 90 -12.28 0.25 -3.92
C ALA A 90 -13.52 -0.37 -3.30
N PHE A 91 -14.31 -1.07 -4.11
CA PHE A 91 -15.50 -1.77 -3.63
C PHE A 91 -15.62 -3.14 -4.27
N ASP A 92 -16.43 -3.99 -3.65
CA ASP A 92 -16.73 -5.32 -4.13
C ASP A 92 -18.24 -5.57 -4.01
N ILE A 93 -18.81 -6.32 -4.95
CA ILE A 93 -20.19 -6.79 -4.88
C ILE A 93 -20.12 -8.30 -4.75
N ARG A 94 -20.71 -8.82 -3.68
CA ARG A 94 -20.67 -10.25 -3.39
C ARG A 94 -22.04 -10.85 -3.49
N LYS A 95 -22.12 -12.02 -4.13
CA LYS A 95 -23.31 -12.89 -4.08
C LYS A 95 -23.28 -13.69 -2.80
N HIS A 96 -24.40 -13.71 -2.09
CA HIS A 96 -24.54 -14.42 -0.83
C HIS A 96 -25.32 -15.71 -1.05
N THR A 97 -24.77 -16.82 -0.56
CA THR A 97 -25.45 -18.10 -0.46
C THR A 97 -25.50 -18.53 1.00
N MET A 98 -26.53 -19.29 1.38
CA MET A 98 -26.72 -19.78 2.77
C MET A 98 -26.58 -21.30 2.80
N PRO A 99 -25.35 -21.84 2.71
CA PRO A 99 -25.15 -23.28 2.57
C PRO A 99 -25.51 -24.06 3.84
N LYS A 100 -25.44 -23.43 5.03
CA LYS A 100 -25.67 -24.07 6.34
C LYS A 100 -24.86 -25.36 6.53
N THR A 101 -23.62 -25.36 6.04
CA THR A 101 -22.75 -26.54 6.12
C THR A 101 -22.30 -26.76 7.56
N ALA A 102 -22.60 -27.93 8.13
CA ALA A 102 -22.20 -28.30 9.48
C ALA A 102 -20.67 -28.44 9.60
N ILE A 103 -20.09 -27.83 10.64
CA ILE A 103 -18.67 -27.89 10.96
C ILE A 103 -18.45 -29.02 11.97
N THR A 104 -17.57 -29.96 11.61
CA THR A 104 -17.20 -31.11 12.45
C THR A 104 -15.99 -30.84 13.33
N GLY A 105 -15.24 -29.76 13.08
CA GLY A 105 -14.17 -29.32 13.96
C GLY A 105 -13.43 -28.11 13.40
N ILE A 106 -12.72 -27.39 14.27
CA ILE A 106 -11.80 -26.32 13.89
C ILE A 106 -10.47 -26.53 14.60
N ASP A 107 -9.38 -26.65 13.85
CA ASP A 107 -8.04 -26.86 14.40
C ASP A 107 -7.02 -25.92 13.77
N HIS A 108 -5.91 -25.67 14.45
CA HIS A 108 -4.74 -25.13 13.77
C HIS A 108 -4.30 -26.04 12.63
N GLN A 109 -3.94 -25.44 11.49
CA GLN A 109 -3.40 -26.17 10.35
C GLN A 109 -2.11 -26.91 10.70
N TYR A 110 -1.27 -26.34 11.55
CA TYR A 110 -0.10 -27.00 12.14
C TYR A 110 -0.02 -26.70 13.64
N THR A 111 0.37 -27.69 14.42
CA THR A 111 0.70 -27.54 15.84
C THR A 111 1.81 -28.51 16.18
N ALA A 112 2.87 -28.03 16.82
CA ALA A 112 3.94 -28.87 17.32
C ALA A 112 4.60 -28.24 18.56
N ALA A 113 5.20 -29.09 19.40
CA ALA A 113 6.11 -28.64 20.43
C ALA A 113 7.43 -28.18 19.80
N THR A 114 8.05 -27.15 20.36
CA THR A 114 9.40 -26.70 19.95
C THR A 114 10.45 -27.47 20.74
N SER A 115 11.29 -28.26 20.07
CA SER A 115 12.36 -29.06 20.69
C SER A 115 13.53 -28.21 21.20
N SER A 116 13.95 -27.22 20.42
CA SER A 116 15.01 -26.27 20.76
C SER A 116 14.97 -25.06 19.83
N ILE A 117 15.65 -24.00 20.21
CA ILE A 117 15.77 -22.77 19.41
C ILE A 117 17.25 -22.44 19.24
N SER A 118 17.68 -22.25 18.01
CA SER A 118 19.06 -21.89 17.67
C SER A 118 19.10 -20.74 16.68
N ILE A 119 20.19 -19.97 16.69
CA ILE A 119 20.46 -19.02 15.61
C ILE A 119 20.66 -19.79 14.31
N GLN A 120 20.04 -19.32 13.23
CA GLN A 120 20.21 -19.86 11.89
C GLN A 120 21.55 -19.40 11.31
N GLY A 121 22.28 -20.33 10.72
CA GLY A 121 23.64 -20.09 10.22
C GLY A 121 24.70 -20.16 11.33
N SER A 122 25.94 -19.84 10.98
CA SER A 122 27.06 -19.79 11.94
C SER A 122 27.47 -18.35 12.21
N ALA A 123 27.88 -18.10 13.45
CA ALA A 123 28.56 -16.86 13.82
C ALA A 123 29.84 -16.71 12.99
N LEU A 124 30.06 -15.52 12.43
CA LEU A 124 31.26 -15.21 11.68
C LEU A 124 32.12 -14.24 12.51
N ASN A 125 33.43 -14.51 12.58
CA ASN A 125 34.36 -13.64 13.29
C ASN A 125 34.74 -12.45 12.41
N THR A 126 34.65 -11.25 12.95
CA THR A 126 35.08 -10.03 12.27
C THR A 126 36.61 -9.93 12.31
N GLN A 127 37.24 -9.85 11.15
CA GLN A 127 38.69 -9.71 10.96
C GLN A 127 39.14 -8.24 10.94
N SER A 128 38.27 -7.34 10.45
CA SER A 128 38.47 -5.89 10.47
C SER A 128 37.17 -5.19 10.11
N ILE A 129 37.06 -3.92 10.50
CA ILE A 129 35.98 -3.03 10.11
C ILE A 129 36.58 -1.81 9.43
N ALA A 130 36.14 -1.52 8.21
CA ALA A 130 36.54 -0.36 7.44
C ALA A 130 35.32 0.33 6.84
N ARG A 131 35.45 1.58 6.40
CA ARG A 131 34.40 2.24 5.62
C ARG A 131 34.17 1.45 4.32
N ALA A 132 32.91 1.31 3.92
CA ALA A 132 32.56 0.55 2.72
C ALA A 132 33.02 1.26 1.44
N THR A 133 32.98 2.60 1.44
CA THR A 133 33.52 3.46 0.39
C THR A 133 34.67 4.30 0.93
N ALA A 134 35.55 4.74 0.03
CA ALA A 134 36.49 5.80 0.36
C ALA A 134 35.74 7.12 0.63
N GLN A 135 36.31 7.94 1.50
CA GLN A 135 35.91 9.34 1.65
C GLN A 135 36.17 10.06 0.32
N ILE A 136 35.20 10.83 -0.18
CA ILE A 136 35.33 11.58 -1.42
C ILE A 136 35.37 13.08 -1.14
N SER A 137 36.22 13.80 -1.86
CA SER A 137 36.39 15.25 -1.70
C SER A 137 35.43 16.04 -2.59
N THR A 138 34.64 16.92 -1.99
CA THR A 138 33.73 17.82 -2.69
C THR A 138 34.54 18.89 -3.43
N GLN A 139 34.35 19.02 -4.74
CA GLN A 139 34.95 20.05 -5.57
C GLN A 139 34.15 21.36 -5.55
N SER A 140 32.83 21.25 -5.63
CA SER A 140 31.92 22.40 -5.65
C SER A 140 30.52 22.02 -5.19
N ILE A 141 29.80 22.99 -4.63
CA ILE A 141 28.40 22.87 -4.24
C ILE A 141 27.62 23.91 -5.03
N SER A 142 26.56 23.48 -5.71
CA SER A 142 25.72 24.37 -6.52
C SER A 142 24.26 23.96 -6.43
N HIS A 143 23.35 24.78 -6.93
CA HIS A 143 21.98 24.34 -7.11
C HIS A 143 21.92 23.29 -8.23
N ALA A 144 21.25 22.16 -7.96
CA ALA A 144 21.13 21.06 -8.92
C ALA A 144 20.27 21.43 -10.14
N LYS A 145 19.31 22.35 -9.96
CA LYS A 145 18.36 22.79 -10.98
C LYS A 145 18.50 24.29 -11.20
N ALA A 146 18.24 24.73 -12.43
CA ALA A 146 18.26 26.15 -12.77
C ALA A 146 17.12 26.91 -12.08
N ALA A 147 17.37 28.18 -11.75
CA ALA A 147 16.34 29.07 -11.24
C ALA A 147 15.27 29.34 -12.31
N LYS A 148 14.02 29.47 -11.87
CA LYS A 148 12.86 29.81 -12.69
C LYS A 148 12.48 31.28 -12.45
N ASN A 149 12.02 32.01 -13.45
CA ASN A 149 11.62 33.40 -13.24
C ASN A 149 10.23 33.48 -12.60
N VAL A 150 10.06 34.42 -11.67
CA VAL A 150 8.74 34.73 -11.10
C VAL A 150 8.03 35.72 -12.01
N LEU A 151 6.92 35.28 -12.60
CA LEU A 151 6.09 36.09 -13.50
C LEU A 151 5.12 37.01 -12.74
N SER A 152 4.51 36.50 -11.68
CA SER A 152 3.59 37.26 -10.83
C SER A 152 3.43 36.58 -9.47
N ILE A 153 2.94 37.35 -8.49
CA ILE A 153 2.72 36.91 -7.11
C ILE A 153 1.30 37.29 -6.71
N ILE A 154 0.54 36.31 -6.25
CA ILE A 154 -0.87 36.45 -5.88
C ILE A 154 -1.02 36.10 -4.40
N LEU A 155 -1.70 36.96 -3.65
CA LEU A 155 -2.08 36.67 -2.27
C LEU A 155 -3.36 35.83 -2.30
N LEU A 156 -3.28 34.60 -1.79
CA LEU A 156 -4.43 33.72 -1.67
C LEU A 156 -5.14 33.90 -0.31
N GLY A 157 -4.41 34.37 0.71
CA GLY A 157 -4.95 34.52 2.06
C GLY A 157 -5.23 33.15 2.68
N ASP A 158 -6.48 32.94 3.10
CA ASP A 158 -6.91 31.67 3.69
C ASP A 158 -7.37 30.71 2.60
N VAL A 159 -6.71 29.54 2.53
CA VAL A 159 -7.03 28.48 1.58
C VAL A 159 -7.42 27.23 2.34
N GLU A 160 -8.65 26.76 2.12
CA GLU A 160 -9.14 25.51 2.71
C GLU A 160 -8.20 24.34 2.37
N GLY A 161 -7.76 23.63 3.40
CA GLY A 161 -6.80 22.51 3.27
C GLY A 161 -5.32 22.88 3.28
N LEU A 162 -4.94 24.15 3.08
CA LEU A 162 -3.53 24.60 3.13
C LEU A 162 -3.23 25.53 4.32
N GLY A 163 -4.26 26.26 4.80
CA GLY A 163 -4.16 27.15 5.95
C GLY A 163 -4.18 28.64 5.56
N ASN A 164 -3.68 29.48 6.46
CA ASN A 164 -3.71 30.93 6.34
C ASN A 164 -2.40 31.50 5.78
N ASP A 165 -2.46 32.75 5.31
CA ASP A 165 -1.30 33.51 4.80
C ASP A 165 -0.63 32.85 3.58
N MET A 166 -1.42 32.25 2.71
CA MET A 166 -0.93 31.58 1.50
C MET A 166 -0.63 32.59 0.40
N VAL A 167 0.53 32.41 -0.24
CA VAL A 167 1.01 33.24 -1.35
C VAL A 167 1.42 32.34 -2.51
N GLN A 168 0.87 32.60 -3.68
CA GLN A 168 1.16 31.88 -4.92
C GLN A 168 2.16 32.67 -5.76
N TYR A 169 3.25 32.01 -6.15
CA TYR A 169 4.25 32.51 -7.08
C TYR A 169 4.07 31.80 -8.42
N ASN A 170 3.69 32.55 -9.45
CA ASN A 170 3.57 32.04 -10.80
C ASN A 170 4.93 32.08 -11.50
N LEU A 171 5.32 30.97 -12.12
CA LEU A 171 6.64 30.76 -12.70
C LEU A 171 6.58 30.70 -14.23
N ASP A 172 7.71 30.96 -14.86
CA ASP A 172 7.86 30.94 -16.33
C ASP A 172 8.01 29.54 -16.93
N ALA A 173 8.28 28.54 -16.11
CA ALA A 173 8.46 27.15 -16.51
C ALA A 173 7.82 26.18 -15.52
N THR A 174 7.54 24.97 -15.99
CA THR A 174 7.00 23.87 -15.17
C THR A 174 7.92 23.57 -13.99
N ILE A 175 7.32 23.30 -12.83
CA ILE A 175 8.04 22.87 -11.63
C ILE A 175 8.62 21.48 -11.87
N ASP A 176 9.83 21.24 -11.39
CA ASP A 176 10.46 19.94 -11.54
C ASP A 176 9.59 18.83 -10.91
N SER A 177 9.55 17.67 -11.56
CA SER A 177 8.81 16.49 -11.06
C SER A 177 9.27 16.07 -9.65
N ASP A 178 10.54 16.35 -9.39
CA ASP A 178 11.34 15.95 -8.24
C ASP A 178 11.04 16.77 -6.97
N THR A 179 10.43 17.95 -7.16
CA THR A 179 10.00 18.86 -6.10
C THR A 179 8.72 18.33 -5.47
N LEU A 180 8.67 18.14 -4.16
CA LEU A 180 7.48 17.66 -3.45
C LEU A 180 6.92 18.75 -2.54
N VAL A 181 5.64 18.62 -2.18
CA VAL A 181 5.07 19.43 -1.09
C VAL A 181 5.84 19.12 0.20
N GLY A 182 6.20 20.16 0.95
CA GLY A 182 7.09 20.08 2.12
C GLY A 182 8.57 20.38 1.82
N ASP A 183 9.01 20.33 0.56
CA ASP A 183 10.35 20.78 0.17
C ASP A 183 10.50 22.30 0.32
N PHE A 184 11.73 22.81 0.25
CA PHE A 184 12.00 24.24 0.36
C PHE A 184 12.34 24.88 -0.99
N VAL A 185 11.86 26.11 -1.17
CA VAL A 185 12.16 26.98 -2.31
C VAL A 185 12.63 28.34 -1.80
N THR A 186 13.61 28.93 -2.49
CA THR A 186 14.04 30.31 -2.25
C THR A 186 13.50 31.23 -3.34
N PHE A 187 12.82 32.30 -2.93
CA PHE A 187 12.50 33.42 -3.80
C PHE A 187 13.49 34.56 -3.53
N ALA A 188 14.08 35.09 -4.59
CA ALA A 188 15.07 36.15 -4.51
C ALA A 188 14.85 37.20 -5.61
N SER A 189 15.28 38.43 -5.35
CA SER A 189 15.19 39.56 -6.29
C SER A 189 13.75 39.90 -6.73
N CYS A 190 12.74 39.52 -5.94
CA CYS A 190 11.38 40.03 -6.10
C CYS A 190 11.37 41.54 -5.82
N ALA A 191 10.45 42.28 -6.43
CA ALA A 191 10.42 43.75 -6.35
C ALA A 191 10.21 44.24 -4.91
N THR A 192 9.58 43.43 -4.06
CA THR A 192 9.52 43.65 -2.61
C THR A 192 10.35 42.62 -1.87
N ALA A 193 11.13 43.08 -0.88
CA ALA A 193 11.87 42.22 0.02
C ALA A 193 10.97 41.29 0.84
N ALA A 194 9.70 41.65 1.03
CA ALA A 194 8.75 40.84 1.78
C ALA A 194 8.33 39.54 1.04
N ASN A 195 8.58 39.47 -0.28
CA ASN A 195 8.39 38.26 -1.08
C ASN A 195 9.69 37.43 -1.21
N ASN A 196 10.82 37.95 -0.73
CA ASN A 196 12.08 37.22 -0.75
C ASN A 196 12.23 36.38 0.51
N GLY A 197 12.85 35.22 0.38
CA GLY A 197 13.05 34.30 1.50
C GLY A 197 13.07 32.85 1.06
N SER A 198 13.33 31.97 2.03
CA SER A 198 13.19 30.52 1.82
C SER A 198 11.96 30.02 2.56
N PHE A 199 11.11 29.29 1.86
CA PHE A 199 9.81 28.86 2.38
C PHE A 199 9.59 27.38 2.07
N PRO A 200 8.90 26.64 2.95
CA PRO A 200 8.39 25.32 2.61
C PRO A 200 7.25 25.44 1.60
N ILE A 201 7.21 24.52 0.65
CA ILE A 201 6.18 24.41 -0.38
C ILE A 201 4.93 23.82 0.26
N ALA A 202 3.85 24.60 0.27
CA ALA A 202 2.55 24.17 0.77
C ALA A 202 1.71 23.50 -0.33
N ASP A 203 1.84 23.96 -1.56
CA ASP A 203 1.16 23.40 -2.74
C ASP A 203 1.97 23.72 -4.01
N LYS A 204 1.77 22.95 -5.07
CA LYS A 204 2.42 23.18 -6.37
C LYS A 204 1.50 22.83 -7.54
N ASN A 205 1.70 23.50 -8.66
CA ASN A 205 0.90 23.36 -9.88
C ASN A 205 -0.60 23.57 -9.65
N ARG A 206 -0.96 24.47 -8.73
CA ARG A 206 -2.36 24.71 -8.36
C ARG A 206 -3.15 25.17 -9.58
N GLY A 207 -4.31 24.56 -9.80
CA GLY A 207 -5.16 24.83 -10.97
C GLY A 207 -4.50 24.46 -12.31
N GLY A 208 -3.52 23.55 -12.32
CA GLY A 208 -2.82 23.08 -13.53
C GLY A 208 -1.81 24.07 -14.13
N GLY A 209 -1.56 25.21 -13.48
CA GLY A 209 -0.59 26.21 -13.91
C GLY A 209 0.83 25.94 -13.40
N PHE A 210 1.81 26.72 -13.84
CA PHE A 210 3.18 26.66 -13.30
C PHE A 210 3.30 27.59 -12.10
N ASN A 211 3.04 27.08 -10.90
CA ASN A 211 3.04 27.90 -9.69
C ASN A 211 3.37 27.12 -8.42
N ILE A 212 4.01 27.81 -7.48
CA ILE A 212 4.29 27.29 -6.13
C ILE A 212 3.51 28.13 -5.14
N VAL A 213 2.85 27.49 -4.18
CA VAL A 213 2.21 28.15 -3.05
C VAL A 213 3.03 27.91 -1.79
N VAL A 214 3.27 28.98 -1.04
CA VAL A 214 3.98 28.95 0.23
C VAL A 214 3.23 29.76 1.27
N LYS A 215 3.51 29.48 2.55
CA LYS A 215 3.06 30.34 3.65
C LYS A 215 3.99 31.55 3.77
N ASN A 216 3.45 32.75 3.55
CA ASN A 216 4.18 34.00 3.77
C ASN A 216 3.24 35.10 4.32
N PRO A 217 3.22 35.33 5.65
CA PRO A 217 2.35 36.33 6.28
C PRO A 217 2.68 37.78 5.89
N ASN A 218 3.86 38.02 5.34
CA ASN A 218 4.29 39.36 4.91
C ASN A 218 4.21 39.53 3.38
N GLY A 219 3.64 38.55 2.66
CA GLY A 219 3.61 38.57 1.20
C GLY A 219 2.87 39.78 0.63
N VAL A 220 3.35 40.27 -0.52
CA VAL A 220 2.73 41.39 -1.25
C VAL A 220 2.46 40.97 -2.69
N ALA A 221 1.26 41.26 -3.21
CA ALA A 221 0.93 40.96 -4.60
C ALA A 221 1.87 41.70 -5.59
N GLN A 222 2.25 41.03 -6.67
CA GLN A 222 3.03 41.62 -7.77
C GLN A 222 2.45 41.18 -9.12
N VAL A 223 2.20 42.15 -9.99
CA VAL A 223 1.52 41.95 -11.28
C VAL A 223 2.48 41.93 -12.48
N GLY A 224 3.79 41.88 -12.23
CA GLY A 224 4.83 41.88 -13.28
C GLY A 224 6.06 41.08 -12.88
N THR A 225 6.83 40.69 -13.90
CA THR A 225 8.03 39.85 -13.77
C THR A 225 9.05 40.50 -12.84
N GLY A 226 9.46 39.77 -11.81
CA GLY A 226 10.47 40.26 -10.88
C GLY A 226 10.80 39.19 -9.87
N GLY A 227 12.04 38.69 -9.96
CA GLY A 227 12.59 37.69 -9.05
C GLY A 227 12.79 36.32 -9.68
N THR A 228 13.42 35.45 -8.90
CA THR A 228 13.77 34.09 -9.25
C THR A 228 13.28 33.15 -8.16
N SER A 229 12.88 31.96 -8.58
CA SER A 229 12.52 30.83 -7.75
C SER A 229 13.59 29.77 -7.90
N GLN A 230 14.26 29.42 -6.81
CA GLN A 230 15.34 28.45 -6.78
C GLN A 230 15.02 27.35 -5.79
N GLU A 231 14.88 26.13 -6.30
CA GLU A 231 14.64 24.95 -5.46
C GLU A 231 15.89 24.62 -4.63
N LYS A 232 15.70 24.26 -3.34
CA LYS A 232 16.78 23.92 -2.40
C LYS A 232 17.27 22.47 -2.55
N ILE A 233 17.49 22.06 -3.80
CA ILE A 233 18.17 20.82 -4.16
C ILE A 233 19.62 21.19 -4.48
N MET A 234 20.54 20.72 -3.66
CA MET A 234 21.96 21.05 -3.74
C MET A 234 22.73 19.89 -4.38
N ALA A 235 23.53 20.20 -5.40
CA ALA A 235 24.45 19.28 -6.05
C ALA A 235 25.85 19.45 -5.47
N TYR A 236 26.30 18.45 -4.73
CA TYR A 236 27.68 18.31 -4.26
C TYR A 236 28.44 17.56 -5.35
N THR A 237 29.33 18.26 -6.04
CA THR A 237 30.10 17.74 -7.17
C THR A 237 31.48 17.32 -6.70
N PHE A 238 31.99 16.19 -7.19
CA PHE A 238 33.23 15.56 -6.78
C PHE A 238 34.21 15.41 -7.94
N LEU A 239 35.49 15.32 -7.62
CA LEU A 239 36.54 15.07 -8.62
C LEU A 239 36.42 13.68 -9.25
N ASN A 240 36.07 12.68 -8.43
CA ASN A 240 35.95 11.30 -8.85
C ASN A 240 34.48 10.86 -8.90
N PRO A 241 34.13 9.86 -9.73
CA PRO A 241 32.78 9.31 -9.75
C PRO A 241 32.31 8.86 -8.36
N VAL A 242 31.04 9.12 -8.06
CA VAL A 242 30.40 8.69 -6.81
C VAL A 242 30.11 7.21 -6.91
N ASP A 243 30.60 6.43 -5.93
CA ASP A 243 30.41 4.98 -5.86
C ASP A 243 28.91 4.63 -5.77
N THR A 244 28.52 3.50 -6.37
CA THR A 244 27.14 2.99 -6.34
C THR A 244 26.60 2.70 -4.93
N LEU A 245 27.46 2.59 -3.92
CA LEU A 245 27.07 2.44 -2.52
C LEU A 245 26.53 3.75 -1.90
N PHE A 246 26.75 4.90 -2.54
CA PHE A 246 26.01 6.14 -2.24
C PHE A 246 24.62 6.05 -2.89
N THR A 247 23.76 5.20 -2.35
CA THR A 247 22.42 4.94 -2.91
C THR A 247 21.43 6.01 -2.47
N PRO A 248 20.47 6.43 -3.33
CA PRO A 248 19.32 7.22 -2.90
C PRO A 248 18.65 6.60 -1.67
N THR A 249 18.11 7.44 -0.78
CA THR A 249 17.54 7.08 0.54
C THR A 249 18.55 6.81 1.66
N TYR A 250 19.84 6.62 1.36
CA TYR A 250 20.86 6.51 2.39
C TYR A 250 21.34 7.88 2.86
N THR A 251 21.80 7.92 4.11
CA THR A 251 22.41 9.11 4.70
C THR A 251 23.89 9.20 4.30
N VAL A 252 24.27 10.39 3.83
CA VAL A 252 25.64 10.81 3.60
C VAL A 252 26.00 11.87 4.64
N ASP A 253 27.18 11.70 5.23
CA ASP A 253 27.80 12.67 6.14
C ASP A 253 28.70 13.60 5.33
N PHE A 254 28.33 14.88 5.30
CA PHE A 254 29.13 15.95 4.72
C PHE A 254 29.87 16.69 5.84
N ALA A 255 31.16 16.87 5.68
CA ALA A 255 31.97 17.51 6.71
C ALA A 255 33.08 18.40 6.15
N SER A 256 33.44 19.40 6.95
CA SER A 256 34.57 20.29 6.74
C SER A 256 34.43 21.20 5.52
N HIS A 257 33.21 21.45 5.03
CA HIS A 257 33.00 22.46 3.99
C HIS A 257 33.26 23.87 4.57
N THR A 258 33.55 24.84 3.71
CA THR A 258 33.86 26.21 4.18
C THR A 258 32.64 26.87 4.81
N ASP A 259 31.45 26.60 4.27
CA ASP A 259 30.20 26.98 4.92
C ASP A 259 29.65 25.79 5.72
N PRO A 260 29.53 25.89 7.06
CA PRO A 260 29.04 24.80 7.89
C PRO A 260 27.55 24.47 7.64
N LEU A 261 26.78 25.32 6.94
CA LEU A 261 25.41 25.00 6.53
C LEU A 261 25.34 23.88 5.46
N ASN A 262 26.49 23.56 4.85
CA ASN A 262 26.62 22.45 3.93
C ASN A 262 27.10 21.15 4.60
N ASP A 263 27.44 21.19 5.89
CA ASP A 263 27.86 20.04 6.69
C ASP A 263 26.68 19.40 7.42
N GLY A 264 26.82 18.12 7.75
CA GLY A 264 25.85 17.31 8.46
C GLY A 264 25.41 16.05 7.72
N ASP A 265 24.48 15.34 8.34
CA ASP A 265 23.86 14.14 7.81
C ASP A 265 22.67 14.50 6.92
N PHE A 266 22.74 14.13 5.64
CA PHE A 266 21.65 14.35 4.69
C PHE A 266 21.29 13.08 3.93
N THR A 267 20.00 12.92 3.64
CA THR A 267 19.54 11.82 2.78
C THR A 267 19.87 12.12 1.32
N ILE A 268 20.53 11.16 0.67
CA ILE A 268 20.82 11.20 -0.76
C ILE A 268 19.50 11.18 -1.53
N TYR A 269 19.28 12.21 -2.33
CA TYR A 269 18.16 12.29 -3.25
C TYR A 269 18.48 11.59 -4.59
N ALA A 270 19.64 11.89 -5.18
CA ALA A 270 20.10 11.26 -6.40
C ALA A 270 21.64 11.26 -6.48
N ILE A 271 22.20 10.40 -7.32
CA ILE A 271 23.65 10.40 -7.60
C ILE A 271 23.92 10.42 -9.10
N ASN A 272 25.11 10.88 -9.43
CA ASN A 272 25.68 10.95 -10.76
C ASN A 272 24.76 11.58 -11.82
N GLN A 273 23.99 12.60 -11.42
CA GLN A 273 23.06 13.30 -12.29
C GLN A 273 23.83 14.34 -13.10
N ALA A 274 24.07 14.04 -14.37
CA ALA A 274 24.84 14.90 -15.28
C ALA A 274 26.29 15.19 -14.81
N GLY A 275 26.93 14.23 -14.13
CA GLY A 275 28.33 14.34 -13.69
C GLY A 275 28.64 13.49 -12.47
N ASN A 276 29.76 13.78 -11.80
CA ASN A 276 30.16 13.11 -10.56
C ASN A 276 29.56 13.87 -9.36
N ASN A 277 28.31 13.61 -8.99
CA ASN A 277 27.66 14.37 -7.92
C ASN A 277 26.70 13.56 -7.05
N ILE A 278 26.43 14.10 -5.87
CA ILE A 278 25.35 13.69 -4.97
C ILE A 278 24.40 14.88 -4.87
N TRP A 279 23.13 14.63 -5.12
CA TRP A 279 22.07 15.61 -4.91
C TRP A 279 21.41 15.34 -3.57
N ILE A 280 21.23 16.40 -2.78
CA ILE A 280 20.48 16.37 -1.52
C ILE A 280 19.47 17.51 -1.48
N LYS A 281 18.43 17.34 -0.68
CA LYS A 281 17.50 18.43 -0.34
C LYS A 281 17.98 19.07 0.96
N ASN A 282 18.64 20.23 0.86
CA ASN A 282 19.17 20.96 2.01
C ASN A 282 18.53 22.37 2.07
N PRO A 283 17.58 22.61 2.99
CA PRO A 283 16.82 23.87 3.03
C PRO A 283 17.69 25.10 3.36
N VAL A 284 18.83 24.89 4.02
CA VAL A 284 19.78 25.94 4.40
C VAL A 284 21.05 25.91 3.55
N GLY A 285 21.12 25.03 2.54
CA GLY A 285 22.31 24.84 1.73
C GLY A 285 22.73 26.09 0.96
N VAL A 286 24.05 26.26 0.84
CA VAL A 286 24.71 27.42 0.25
C VAL A 286 25.62 26.99 -0.89
N THR A 287 25.57 27.70 -2.02
CA THR A 287 26.46 27.44 -3.15
C THR A 287 27.90 27.81 -2.81
N GLN A 288 28.86 26.98 -3.24
CA GLN A 288 30.27 27.19 -2.92
C GLN A 288 31.18 26.68 -4.07
N GLY A 289 32.11 27.53 -4.52
CA GLY A 289 33.13 27.16 -5.51
C GLY A 289 34.46 26.75 -4.87
N GLY A 290 35.14 25.75 -5.43
CA GLY A 290 36.54 25.39 -5.10
C GLY A 290 36.74 24.83 -3.68
N VAL A 291 35.90 23.90 -3.25
CA VAL A 291 35.75 23.57 -1.83
C VAL A 291 36.75 22.52 -1.33
N ALA A 292 37.23 22.70 -0.10
CA ALA A 292 37.81 21.65 0.74
C ALA A 292 36.67 21.16 1.64
N GLY A 293 36.24 19.92 1.47
CA GLY A 293 35.14 19.30 2.21
C GLY A 293 35.01 17.85 1.76
N THR A 294 34.31 17.03 2.53
CA THR A 294 34.23 15.59 2.25
C THR A 294 32.82 15.05 2.38
N ALA A 295 32.56 13.98 1.65
CA ALA A 295 31.34 13.20 1.78
C ALA A 295 31.69 11.75 2.12
N ASN A 296 30.90 11.17 3.02
CA ASN A 296 31.10 9.84 3.56
C ASN A 296 29.78 9.08 3.65
N THR A 297 29.77 7.79 3.32
CA THR A 297 28.63 6.94 3.66
C THR A 297 28.71 6.48 5.10
N ASN A 298 27.56 6.31 5.74
CA ASN A 298 27.42 5.60 7.02
C ASN A 298 27.39 4.07 6.84
N LEU A 299 28.07 3.57 5.80
CA LEU A 299 28.18 2.16 5.47
C LEU A 299 29.56 1.64 5.83
N TRP A 300 29.57 0.52 6.54
CA TRP A 300 30.77 -0.10 7.09
C TRP A 300 30.90 -1.52 6.59
N LYS A 301 32.09 -1.86 6.09
CA LYS A 301 32.47 -3.19 5.65
C LYS A 301 33.06 -3.94 6.83
N PHE A 302 32.32 -4.92 7.32
CA PHE A 302 32.79 -5.89 8.31
C PHE A 302 33.40 -7.05 7.53
N ASN A 303 34.73 -7.10 7.48
CA ASN A 303 35.44 -8.20 6.82
C ASN A 303 35.45 -9.42 7.72
N LEU A 304 35.08 -10.58 7.17
CA LEU A 304 34.78 -11.78 7.96
C LEU A 304 35.81 -12.87 7.72
N SER A 305 35.95 -13.78 8.69
CA SER A 305 36.84 -14.95 8.60
C SER A 305 36.44 -15.94 7.48
N GLY A 306 35.20 -15.87 7.00
CA GLY A 306 34.66 -16.70 5.93
C GLY A 306 33.52 -15.99 5.21
N ALA A 307 33.10 -16.52 4.06
CA ALA A 307 32.01 -15.95 3.27
C ALA A 307 30.69 -16.01 4.07
N ALA A 308 29.94 -14.91 4.07
CA ALA A 308 28.61 -14.90 4.66
C ALA A 308 27.63 -15.66 3.76
N SER A 309 26.84 -16.55 4.34
CA SER A 309 25.81 -17.29 3.61
C SER A 309 24.71 -16.35 3.11
N THR A 310 24.50 -16.30 1.80
CA THR A 310 23.47 -15.44 1.18
C THR A 310 22.04 -15.95 1.41
N THR A 311 21.86 -17.13 2.01
CA THR A 311 20.55 -17.63 2.43
C THR A 311 20.20 -17.23 3.87
N ASP A 312 21.21 -16.95 4.69
CA ASP A 312 21.03 -16.66 6.12
C ASP A 312 21.18 -15.15 6.40
N TYR A 313 22.10 -14.47 5.72
CA TYR A 313 22.28 -13.01 5.78
C TYR A 313 21.56 -12.37 4.58
N ILE A 314 20.46 -11.68 4.84
CA ILE A 314 19.61 -11.08 3.79
C ILE A 314 19.68 -9.56 3.83
N VAL A 315 19.87 -8.93 2.67
CA VAL A 315 19.82 -7.47 2.52
C VAL A 315 18.46 -6.93 2.98
N GLY A 316 18.49 -5.90 3.81
CA GLY A 316 17.31 -5.30 4.45
C GLY A 316 16.96 -5.88 5.82
N GLU A 317 17.51 -7.03 6.21
CA GLU A 317 17.43 -7.55 7.59
C GLU A 317 18.62 -7.04 8.43
N ALA A 318 18.49 -7.02 9.75
CA ALA A 318 19.60 -6.67 10.63
C ALA A 318 20.46 -7.90 10.98
N ALA A 319 21.77 -7.70 11.06
CA ALA A 319 22.73 -8.63 11.64
C ALA A 319 23.07 -8.19 13.06
N LEU A 320 23.10 -9.14 14.00
CA LEU A 320 23.52 -8.89 15.37
C LEU A 320 25.04 -8.92 15.46
N THR A 321 25.63 -7.76 15.73
CA THR A 321 27.07 -7.57 15.91
C THR A 321 27.39 -7.49 17.41
N ALA A 322 28.44 -8.19 17.85
CA ALA A 322 28.78 -8.24 19.28
C ALA A 322 30.29 -8.36 19.52
N SER A 323 30.73 -7.97 20.72
CA SER A 323 32.10 -8.15 21.20
C SER A 323 33.20 -7.51 20.34
N HIS A 324 32.86 -6.49 19.55
CA HIS A 324 33.84 -5.65 18.86
C HIS A 324 34.58 -4.75 19.86
N SER A 325 35.80 -4.32 19.53
CA SER A 325 36.64 -3.52 20.43
C SER A 325 36.04 -2.13 20.69
N SER A 326 35.24 -1.62 19.75
CA SER A 326 34.44 -0.43 19.92
C SER A 326 32.97 -0.83 20.08
N SER A 327 32.32 -0.38 21.15
CA SER A 327 30.92 -0.72 21.43
C SER A 327 29.95 -0.13 20.40
N VAL A 328 30.35 0.92 19.68
CA VAL A 328 29.56 1.52 18.58
C VAL A 328 29.45 0.61 17.36
N ASN A 329 30.28 -0.44 17.27
CA ASN A 329 30.22 -1.45 16.22
C ASN A 329 29.42 -2.70 16.66
N ASN A 330 28.72 -2.63 17.80
CA ASN A 330 27.85 -3.69 18.32
C ASN A 330 26.37 -3.30 18.20
N GLY A 331 25.49 -4.28 18.26
CA GLY A 331 24.04 -4.14 18.14
C GLY A 331 23.50 -4.66 16.81
N ASP A 332 22.22 -4.39 16.58
CA ASP A 332 21.54 -4.76 15.33
C ASP A 332 21.81 -3.72 14.25
N LEU A 333 22.60 -4.11 13.25
CA LEU A 333 22.96 -3.25 12.12
C LEU A 333 22.35 -3.78 10.83
N THR A 334 21.74 -2.89 10.05
CA THR A 334 21.03 -3.29 8.81
C THR A 334 22.03 -3.75 7.74
N ILE A 335 21.77 -4.92 7.15
CA ILE A 335 22.56 -5.47 6.05
C ILE A 335 22.20 -4.74 4.75
N VAL A 336 23.20 -4.12 4.14
CA VAL A 336 23.10 -3.43 2.85
C VAL A 336 23.72 -4.26 1.73
N GLY A 337 24.72 -5.08 2.05
CA GLY A 337 25.39 -5.94 1.08
C GLY A 337 26.00 -7.17 1.72
N VAL A 338 26.06 -8.25 0.94
CA VAL A 338 26.62 -9.54 1.35
C VAL A 338 27.71 -9.94 0.37
N ASN A 339 28.90 -10.24 0.87
CA ASN A 339 30.09 -10.61 0.12
C ASN A 339 30.48 -9.64 -1.02
N VAL A 340 30.36 -8.34 -0.78
CA VAL A 340 30.67 -7.31 -1.80
C VAL A 340 32.18 -7.17 -1.94
N GLY A 341 32.75 -7.78 -2.99
CA GLY A 341 34.19 -7.76 -3.25
C GLY A 341 35.01 -8.48 -2.17
N GLY A 342 34.55 -9.64 -1.69
CA GLY A 342 35.25 -10.51 -0.75
C GLY A 342 34.34 -11.07 0.35
N ASN A 343 34.92 -11.67 1.40
CA ASN A 343 34.18 -12.21 2.54
C ASN A 343 33.80 -11.09 3.51
N ASN A 344 32.61 -10.51 3.37
CA ASN A 344 32.19 -9.38 4.20
C ASN A 344 30.68 -9.20 4.25
N LEU A 345 30.24 -8.42 5.24
CA LEU A 345 28.94 -7.76 5.22
C LEU A 345 29.14 -6.25 5.16
N VAL A 346 28.36 -5.58 4.31
CA VAL A 346 28.25 -4.12 4.31
C VAL A 346 27.03 -3.78 5.15
N LEU A 347 27.26 -3.12 6.30
CA LEU A 347 26.23 -2.79 7.27
C LEU A 347 26.07 -1.28 7.40
N HIS A 348 24.84 -0.81 7.56
CA HIS A 348 24.57 0.58 7.90
C HIS A 348 24.82 0.83 9.40
N ASN A 349 25.74 1.74 9.72
CA ASN A 349 26.08 2.15 11.09
C ASN A 349 26.50 3.63 11.12
N ALA A 350 25.59 4.50 11.59
CA ALA A 350 25.82 5.95 11.66
C ALA A 350 26.98 6.34 12.59
N SER A 351 27.20 5.59 13.66
CA SER A 351 28.25 5.85 14.65
C SER A 351 29.47 4.94 14.47
N GLY A 352 29.54 4.23 13.34
CA GLY A 352 30.57 3.21 13.12
C GLY A 352 31.97 3.78 13.19
N THR A 353 32.92 2.92 13.55
CA THR A 353 34.34 3.29 13.64
C THR A 353 35.23 2.21 13.06
N VAL A 354 36.37 2.62 12.51
CA VAL A 354 37.38 1.69 11.99
C VAL A 354 37.88 0.80 13.11
N GLN A 355 38.04 -0.49 12.82
CA GLN A 355 38.64 -1.45 13.74
C GLN A 355 39.67 -2.30 12.99
N GLY A 356 40.91 -2.24 13.45
CA GLY A 356 41.98 -3.14 13.01
C GLY A 356 41.99 -4.43 13.82
N GLY A 357 42.19 -5.57 13.17
CA GLY A 357 42.39 -6.86 13.82
C GLY A 357 41.11 -7.62 14.17
N VAL A 358 41.31 -8.90 14.53
CA VAL A 358 40.23 -9.85 14.80
C VAL A 358 39.59 -9.56 16.15
N ALA A 359 38.37 -9.04 16.14
CA ALA A 359 37.56 -8.89 17.33
C ALA A 359 36.08 -8.76 16.97
N GLY A 360 35.23 -9.42 17.75
CA GLY A 360 33.79 -9.43 17.58
C GLY A 360 33.27 -10.51 16.65
N THR A 361 31.97 -10.73 16.74
CA THR A 361 31.22 -11.70 15.95
C THR A 361 30.02 -11.04 15.31
N ILE A 362 29.58 -11.63 14.21
CA ILE A 362 28.33 -11.28 13.56
C ILE A 362 27.47 -12.54 13.46
N ASN A 363 26.22 -12.39 13.86
CA ASN A 363 25.18 -13.42 13.76
C ASN A 363 24.01 -12.91 12.94
N THR A 364 23.23 -13.84 12.41
CA THR A 364 21.91 -13.51 11.86
C THR A 364 20.92 -13.28 13.00
N ASN A 365 19.88 -12.49 12.75
CA ASN A 365 18.69 -12.44 13.61
C ASN A 365 17.62 -13.44 13.16
N ARG A 366 18.01 -14.48 12.42
CA ARG A 366 17.13 -15.58 12.06
C ARG A 366 17.28 -16.67 13.10
N PHE A 367 16.17 -17.17 13.60
CA PHE A 367 16.12 -18.24 14.58
C PHE A 367 15.41 -19.44 13.99
N ALA A 368 16.07 -20.59 14.08
CA ALA A 368 15.50 -21.90 13.75
C ALA A 368 14.84 -22.49 14.99
N TYR A 369 13.52 -22.65 14.90
CA TYR A 369 12.72 -23.37 15.87
C TYR A 369 12.68 -24.83 15.43
N ASN A 370 13.40 -25.69 16.14
CA ASN A 370 13.51 -27.11 15.84
C ASN A 370 12.27 -27.86 16.34
N LEU A 371 11.74 -28.76 15.52
CA LEU A 371 10.45 -29.41 15.70
C LEU A 371 10.62 -30.93 15.66
N PRO A 372 9.80 -31.69 16.41
CA PRO A 372 9.84 -33.15 16.40
C PRO A 372 9.16 -33.77 15.17
N THR A 373 8.35 -32.99 14.45
CA THR A 373 7.56 -33.41 13.30
C THR A 373 7.83 -32.51 12.10
N ASP A 374 7.70 -33.07 10.90
CA ASP A 374 7.91 -32.35 9.64
C ASP A 374 6.78 -31.33 9.36
N PRO A 375 7.09 -30.01 9.37
CA PRO A 375 6.10 -28.97 9.10
C PRO A 375 5.84 -28.73 7.60
N THR A 376 6.64 -29.27 6.67
CA THR A 376 6.70 -28.81 5.26
C THR A 376 5.40 -29.02 4.48
N SER A 377 4.57 -29.99 4.88
CA SER A 377 3.26 -30.22 4.27
C SER A 377 2.19 -29.22 4.76
N GLN A 378 2.41 -28.56 5.90
CA GLN A 378 1.41 -27.73 6.59
C GLN A 378 1.85 -26.26 6.76
N VAL A 379 3.13 -25.95 6.58
CA VAL A 379 3.69 -24.60 6.73
C VAL A 379 4.50 -24.25 5.49
N SER A 380 4.29 -23.07 4.94
CA SER A 380 5.04 -22.53 3.80
C SER A 380 5.76 -21.23 4.18
N VAL A 381 6.75 -20.84 3.38
CA VAL A 381 7.38 -19.51 3.50
C VAL A 381 6.30 -18.44 3.34
N SER A 382 6.44 -17.34 4.08
CA SER A 382 5.46 -16.25 4.20
C SER A 382 4.19 -16.60 4.98
N ASP A 383 4.01 -17.83 5.45
CA ASP A 383 2.97 -18.12 6.42
C ASP A 383 3.26 -17.42 7.76
N THR A 384 2.21 -17.11 8.50
CA THR A 384 2.33 -16.56 9.85
C THR A 384 2.18 -17.69 10.87
N VAL A 385 3.12 -17.72 11.82
CA VAL A 385 3.13 -18.67 12.94
C VAL A 385 3.13 -17.91 14.26
N TYR A 386 2.54 -18.52 15.28
CA TYR A 386 2.50 -18.05 16.64
C TYR A 386 3.29 -19.01 17.53
N PHE A 387 4.30 -18.49 18.21
CA PHE A 387 5.09 -19.21 19.21
C PHE A 387 4.63 -18.80 20.60
N SER A 388 4.44 -19.77 21.50
CA SER A 388 4.07 -19.47 22.89
C SER A 388 4.59 -20.49 23.89
N GLY A 389 4.81 -20.03 25.12
CA GLY A 389 5.19 -20.86 26.25
C GLY A 389 6.68 -21.20 26.28
N HIS A 390 7.52 -20.55 25.47
CA HIS A 390 8.97 -20.76 25.56
C HIS A 390 9.51 -20.20 26.88
N THR A 391 10.66 -20.73 27.32
CA THR A 391 11.26 -20.34 28.60
C THR A 391 11.66 -18.87 28.63
N SER A 392 12.04 -18.33 27.46
CA SER A 392 12.17 -16.89 27.26
C SER A 392 10.96 -16.38 26.49
N SER A 393 10.28 -15.38 27.04
CA SER A 393 9.21 -14.66 26.34
C SER A 393 9.71 -13.93 25.09
N ALA A 394 11.02 -13.72 24.94
CA ALA A 394 11.62 -13.13 23.75
C ALA A 394 11.55 -14.06 22.52
N ASN A 395 11.27 -15.35 22.73
CA ASN A 395 11.03 -16.34 21.68
C ASN A 395 9.54 -16.55 21.36
N ASP A 396 8.65 -15.92 22.13
CA ASP A 396 7.20 -15.97 21.93
C ASP A 396 6.74 -14.80 21.06
N GLY A 397 5.62 -14.98 20.36
CA GLY A 397 5.04 -13.96 19.51
C GLY A 397 4.56 -14.48 18.16
N THR A 398 4.12 -13.55 17.32
CA THR A 398 3.67 -13.84 15.96
C THR A 398 4.76 -13.46 14.97
N PHE A 399 5.17 -14.39 14.13
CA PHE A 399 6.27 -14.19 13.18
C PHE A 399 5.90 -14.73 11.80
N THR A 400 6.50 -14.14 10.78
CA THR A 400 6.43 -14.64 9.41
C THR A 400 7.55 -15.65 9.16
N VAL A 401 7.19 -16.81 8.59
CA VAL A 401 8.12 -17.87 8.23
C VAL A 401 9.04 -17.41 7.11
N LYS A 402 10.35 -17.48 7.35
CA LYS A 402 11.42 -17.13 6.41
C LYS A 402 11.97 -18.34 5.66
N ALA A 403 12.02 -19.50 6.32
CA ALA A 403 12.36 -20.78 5.71
C ALA A 403 11.69 -21.93 6.49
N VAL A 404 11.50 -23.06 5.81
CA VAL A 404 10.93 -24.28 6.41
C VAL A 404 11.73 -25.48 5.92
N THR A 405 12.06 -26.40 6.82
CA THR A 405 12.71 -27.68 6.51
C THR A 405 11.92 -28.82 7.16
N SER A 406 12.34 -30.07 6.93
CA SER A 406 11.69 -31.25 7.50
C SER A 406 11.73 -31.32 9.03
N SER A 407 12.44 -30.42 9.70
CA SER A 407 12.51 -30.38 11.17
C SER A 407 12.59 -28.96 11.74
N THR A 408 12.46 -27.90 10.94
CA THR A 408 12.61 -26.53 11.43
C THR A 408 11.67 -25.55 10.76
N ILE A 409 11.24 -24.55 11.54
CA ILE A 409 10.67 -23.30 11.04
C ILE A 409 11.66 -22.20 11.39
N VAL A 410 12.09 -21.44 10.39
CA VAL A 410 13.02 -20.30 10.56
C VAL A 410 12.22 -19.01 10.49
N VAL A 411 12.41 -18.13 11.48
CA VAL A 411 11.80 -16.79 11.51
C VAL A 411 12.85 -15.71 11.79
N TYR A 412 12.53 -14.46 11.47
CA TYR A 412 13.36 -13.31 11.83
C TYR A 412 12.89 -12.73 13.17
N ASN A 413 13.76 -12.67 14.17
CA ASN A 413 13.48 -12.18 15.51
C ASN A 413 14.73 -11.52 16.13
N THR A 414 14.75 -10.19 16.22
CA THR A 414 15.88 -9.43 16.79
C THR A 414 16.02 -9.58 18.30
N SER A 415 14.95 -9.99 18.99
CA SER A 415 14.96 -10.24 20.43
C SER A 415 15.20 -11.71 20.76
N GLY A 416 15.34 -12.58 19.75
CA GLY A 416 15.41 -14.02 19.93
C GLY A 416 16.61 -14.45 20.78
N VAL A 417 16.43 -15.55 21.51
CA VAL A 417 17.50 -16.13 22.32
C VAL A 417 17.61 -17.62 22.07
N VAL A 418 18.85 -18.12 22.02
CA VAL A 418 19.13 -19.56 21.93
C VAL A 418 18.58 -20.26 23.17
N GLN A 419 17.89 -21.38 22.96
CA GLN A 419 17.28 -22.16 24.04
C GLN A 419 17.50 -23.65 23.80
N GLY A 420 18.14 -24.32 24.76
CA GLY A 420 18.23 -25.78 24.82
C GLY A 420 17.05 -26.38 25.59
N GLY A 421 16.38 -27.39 25.02
CA GLY A 421 15.25 -28.08 25.63
C GLY A 421 13.89 -27.41 25.40
N SER A 422 12.84 -28.24 25.35
CA SER A 422 11.48 -27.85 24.96
C SER A 422 10.59 -27.44 26.14
N ALA A 423 9.92 -26.29 26.02
CA ALA A 423 8.76 -25.98 26.86
C ALA A 423 7.68 -25.14 26.16
N GLY A 424 7.85 -24.80 24.88
CA GLY A 424 6.91 -23.99 24.10
C GLY A 424 6.31 -24.74 22.92
N ASN A 425 5.37 -24.09 22.25
CA ASN A 425 4.67 -24.62 21.09
C ASN A 425 4.70 -23.63 19.94
N VAL A 426 4.58 -24.16 18.73
CA VAL A 426 4.33 -23.41 17.51
C VAL A 426 2.95 -23.78 16.97
N TYR A 427 2.22 -22.77 16.53
CA TYR A 427 0.92 -22.90 15.89
C TYR A 427 0.93 -22.08 14.61
N THR A 428 0.29 -22.54 13.53
CA THR A 428 -0.04 -21.63 12.42
C THR A 428 -1.19 -20.73 12.83
N THR A 429 -1.20 -19.47 12.39
CA THR A 429 -2.39 -18.61 12.53
C THR A 429 -3.57 -19.12 11.70
N ARG A 430 -3.28 -19.94 10.69
CA ARG A 430 -4.25 -20.64 9.85
C ARG A 430 -5.00 -21.73 10.62
N LYS A 431 -6.31 -21.79 10.37
CA LYS A 431 -7.24 -22.77 10.91
C LYS A 431 -7.86 -23.61 9.80
N LEU A 432 -8.04 -24.91 10.06
CA LEU A 432 -8.82 -25.83 9.25
C LEU A 432 -10.25 -25.85 9.78
N VAL A 433 -11.21 -25.37 9.00
CA VAL A 433 -12.64 -25.57 9.27
C VAL A 433 -13.05 -26.86 8.58
N LYS A 434 -13.36 -27.89 9.36
CA LYS A 434 -13.59 -29.26 8.89
C LYS A 434 -15.07 -29.56 8.69
N PHE A 435 -15.36 -30.43 7.72
CA PHE A 435 -16.70 -30.86 7.34
C PHE A 435 -16.82 -32.38 7.32
N ALA A 436 -18.05 -32.88 7.30
CA ALA A 436 -18.32 -34.33 7.22
C ALA A 436 -18.17 -34.91 5.80
N ALA A 437 -18.26 -34.08 4.77
CA ALA A 437 -18.22 -34.47 3.36
C ALA A 437 -17.56 -33.36 2.52
N ASP A 438 -17.10 -33.70 1.32
CA ASP A 438 -16.45 -32.73 0.42
C ASP A 438 -17.36 -31.53 0.13
N GLN A 439 -16.80 -30.33 0.27
CA GLN A 439 -17.46 -29.05 0.04
C GLN A 439 -16.78 -28.23 -1.05
N SER A 440 -15.87 -28.82 -1.83
CA SER A 440 -15.13 -28.15 -2.90
C SER A 440 -16.01 -27.55 -4.00
N ALA A 441 -17.22 -28.07 -4.19
CA ALA A 441 -18.22 -27.47 -5.09
C ALA A 441 -18.83 -26.17 -4.54
N ASN A 442 -18.86 -26.01 -3.21
CA ASN A 442 -19.46 -24.86 -2.55
C ASN A 442 -18.40 -23.78 -2.27
N TYR A 443 -17.26 -24.17 -1.70
CA TYR A 443 -16.19 -23.26 -1.28
C TYR A 443 -15.01 -23.27 -2.23
N THR A 444 -14.51 -22.07 -2.54
CA THR A 444 -13.34 -21.82 -3.39
C THR A 444 -12.45 -20.77 -2.73
N THR A 445 -11.25 -20.51 -3.26
CA THR A 445 -10.37 -19.44 -2.74
C THR A 445 -10.90 -18.01 -2.94
N ASP A 446 -11.95 -17.88 -3.76
CA ASP A 446 -12.71 -16.65 -3.96
C ASP A 446 -13.88 -16.51 -2.97
N SER A 447 -14.09 -17.52 -2.12
CA SER A 447 -15.14 -17.50 -1.11
C SER A 447 -14.72 -16.71 0.12
N TYR A 448 -15.68 -16.00 0.69
CA TYR A 448 -15.68 -15.54 2.06
C TYR A 448 -16.77 -16.27 2.83
N ILE A 449 -16.51 -16.64 4.07
CA ILE A 449 -17.45 -17.38 4.89
C ILE A 449 -17.75 -16.66 6.22
N GLU A 450 -19.00 -16.73 6.63
CA GLU A 450 -19.45 -16.37 7.97
C GLU A 450 -19.98 -17.60 8.68
N MET A 451 -19.59 -17.74 9.95
CA MET A 451 -19.92 -18.92 10.73
C MET A 451 -20.78 -18.55 11.94
N GLN A 452 -21.55 -19.52 12.41
CA GLN A 452 -22.50 -19.35 13.51
C GLN A 452 -22.57 -20.64 14.36
N GLY A 453 -22.97 -20.46 15.62
CA GLY A 453 -23.18 -21.58 16.55
C GLY A 453 -21.89 -22.08 17.18
N LEU A 454 -20.79 -21.35 17.04
CA LEU A 454 -19.49 -21.72 17.59
C LEU A 454 -19.37 -21.37 19.06
N SER A 455 -18.72 -22.26 19.82
CA SER A 455 -18.44 -22.07 21.24
C SER A 455 -17.49 -20.89 21.47
N ASP A 456 -16.47 -20.77 20.61
CA ASP A 456 -15.63 -19.60 20.55
C ASP A 456 -16.32 -18.50 19.72
N LYS A 457 -16.73 -17.46 20.44
CA LYS A 457 -17.40 -16.27 19.91
C LYS A 457 -16.59 -15.52 18.87
N THR A 458 -15.26 -15.66 18.86
CA THR A 458 -14.41 -14.98 17.89
C THR A 458 -14.62 -15.47 16.45
N TYR A 459 -15.20 -16.67 16.25
CA TYR A 459 -15.59 -17.17 14.93
C TYR A 459 -16.98 -16.72 14.49
N ASN A 460 -17.85 -16.29 15.42
CA ASN A 460 -19.25 -15.98 15.13
C ASN A 460 -19.40 -14.59 14.50
N TYR A 461 -20.17 -14.50 13.41
CA TYR A 461 -20.33 -13.26 12.64
C TYR A 461 -20.97 -12.08 13.41
N TYR A 462 -21.78 -12.36 14.44
CA TYR A 462 -22.52 -11.34 15.20
C TYR A 462 -21.63 -10.34 15.94
N TYR A 463 -20.34 -10.64 16.13
CA TYR A 463 -19.39 -9.79 16.88
C TYR A 463 -18.65 -8.76 16.01
N SER A 464 -19.30 -8.27 14.94
CA SER A 464 -18.77 -7.22 14.04
C SER A 464 -17.41 -7.56 13.42
N ARG A 465 -17.21 -8.84 13.10
CA ARG A 465 -16.03 -9.30 12.39
C ARG A 465 -16.24 -9.21 10.87
N ALA A 466 -15.16 -8.98 10.13
CA ALA A 466 -15.15 -9.25 8.69
C ALA A 466 -15.40 -10.75 8.43
N PRO A 467 -16.04 -11.10 7.30
CA PRO A 467 -16.09 -12.46 6.80
C PRO A 467 -14.68 -13.05 6.64
N PHE A 468 -14.53 -14.35 6.88
CA PHE A 468 -13.25 -15.04 6.71
C PHE A 468 -13.02 -15.36 5.24
N ARG A 469 -11.89 -14.94 4.68
CA ARG A 469 -11.49 -15.40 3.36
C ARG A 469 -11.06 -16.87 3.42
N VAL A 470 -11.56 -17.66 2.47
CA VAL A 470 -11.07 -19.02 2.24
C VAL A 470 -9.74 -18.94 1.51
N LEU A 471 -8.68 -19.44 2.14
CA LEU A 471 -7.33 -19.43 1.61
C LEU A 471 -7.04 -20.66 0.75
N GLN A 472 -7.58 -21.82 1.15
CA GLN A 472 -7.40 -23.11 0.49
C GLN A 472 -8.61 -24.01 0.78
N VAL A 473 -8.82 -25.01 -0.08
CA VAL A 473 -9.88 -26.02 0.04
C VAL A 473 -9.24 -27.41 0.01
N ASN A 474 -9.73 -28.31 0.86
CA ASN A 474 -9.25 -29.68 1.01
C ASN A 474 -7.72 -29.77 1.21
N ARG A 475 -7.20 -28.91 2.10
CA ARG A 475 -5.77 -28.89 2.43
C ARG A 475 -5.37 -30.22 3.07
N GLY A 476 -4.21 -30.76 2.65
CA GLY A 476 -3.69 -32.07 3.05
C GLY A 476 -4.03 -33.21 2.09
N GLY A 477 -4.84 -32.97 1.04
CA GLY A 477 -5.20 -33.98 0.04
C GLY A 477 -6.14 -35.08 0.56
N GLY A 478 -6.61 -35.96 -0.33
CA GLY A 478 -7.50 -37.09 0.03
C GLY A 478 -8.91 -36.67 0.48
N ALA A 479 -9.54 -37.46 1.35
CA ALA A 479 -10.86 -37.21 1.94
C ALA A 479 -10.84 -36.15 3.08
N ASN A 480 -9.87 -35.24 3.07
CA ASN A 480 -9.75 -34.16 4.04
C ASN A 480 -10.71 -33.04 3.67
N TYR A 481 -11.95 -33.12 4.13
CA TYR A 481 -13.00 -32.15 3.83
C TYR A 481 -12.84 -30.91 4.71
N ASN A 482 -12.14 -29.88 4.22
CA ASN A 482 -11.89 -28.66 4.99
C ASN A 482 -11.72 -27.42 4.11
N VAL A 483 -11.86 -26.26 4.73
CA VAL A 483 -11.36 -24.98 4.21
C VAL A 483 -10.37 -24.36 5.17
N VAL A 484 -9.40 -23.62 4.64
CA VAL A 484 -8.39 -22.92 5.42
C VAL A 484 -8.78 -21.46 5.56
N ILE A 485 -8.76 -20.93 6.79
CA ILE A 485 -8.95 -19.51 7.10
C ILE A 485 -7.79 -18.99 7.93
N ASP A 486 -7.56 -17.67 7.95
CA ASP A 486 -6.62 -17.05 8.90
C ASP A 486 -7.35 -16.57 10.16
N HIS A 487 -7.00 -17.13 11.32
CA HIS A 487 -7.55 -16.70 12.61
C HIS A 487 -6.60 -17.00 13.78
N PRO A 488 -5.61 -16.12 14.05
CA PRO A 488 -4.54 -16.39 15.00
C PRO A 488 -5.01 -16.67 16.43
N THR A 489 -6.07 -15.99 16.88
CA THR A 489 -6.56 -16.07 18.25
C THR A 489 -7.73 -17.03 18.44
N GLY A 490 -8.21 -17.65 17.36
CA GLY A 490 -9.31 -18.59 17.43
C GLY A 490 -8.92 -19.83 18.21
N LEU A 491 -9.77 -20.29 19.12
CA LEU A 491 -9.58 -21.56 19.81
C LEU A 491 -9.89 -22.74 18.89
N ASN A 492 -9.30 -23.89 19.17
CA ASN A 492 -9.73 -25.14 18.52
C ASN A 492 -11.11 -25.54 19.05
N GLN A 493 -11.90 -26.21 18.22
CA GLN A 493 -13.26 -26.64 18.55
C GLN A 493 -13.53 -28.04 18.02
N GLU A 494 -14.07 -28.89 18.89
CA GLU A 494 -14.49 -30.25 18.54
C GLU A 494 -15.93 -30.29 18.03
N SER A 495 -16.30 -31.40 17.37
CA SER A 495 -17.68 -31.63 16.92
C SER A 495 -18.68 -31.71 18.09
N PRO A 496 -19.89 -31.12 17.98
CA PRO A 496 -20.36 -30.23 16.93
C PRO A 496 -19.83 -28.81 17.15
N ALA A 497 -19.10 -28.27 16.17
CA ALA A 497 -18.45 -26.97 16.32
C ALA A 497 -19.33 -25.79 15.87
N GLY A 498 -20.38 -26.04 15.09
CA GLY A 498 -21.27 -25.00 14.54
C GLY A 498 -21.57 -25.25 13.05
N TYR A 499 -21.81 -24.19 12.29
CA TYR A 499 -21.99 -24.27 10.84
C TYR A 499 -21.52 -23.01 10.13
N VAL A 500 -21.19 -23.15 8.84
CA VAL A 500 -21.02 -22.02 7.91
C VAL A 500 -22.41 -21.54 7.52
N GLN A 501 -22.78 -20.33 7.95
CA GLN A 501 -24.10 -19.76 7.75
C GLN A 501 -24.22 -19.05 6.41
N VAL A 502 -23.19 -18.29 6.02
CA VAL A 502 -23.16 -17.54 4.76
C VAL A 502 -21.85 -17.82 4.04
N GLU A 503 -21.96 -17.97 2.73
CA GLU A 503 -20.85 -17.98 1.80
C GLU A 503 -21.04 -16.81 0.83
N MET A 504 -19.95 -16.11 0.53
CA MET A 504 -19.96 -14.91 -0.29
C MET A 504 -18.88 -15.01 -1.36
N LYS A 505 -19.24 -14.82 -2.63
CA LYS A 505 -18.27 -14.72 -3.74
C LYS A 505 -18.37 -13.38 -4.41
N SER A 506 -17.24 -12.78 -4.75
CA SER A 506 -17.22 -11.60 -5.61
C SER A 506 -17.86 -11.94 -6.96
N ILE A 507 -18.61 -10.98 -7.51
CA ILE A 507 -19.05 -11.04 -8.91
C ILE A 507 -18.00 -10.47 -9.86
N PHE A 508 -16.88 -9.94 -9.35
CA PHE A 508 -15.79 -9.37 -10.12
C PHE A 508 -14.60 -10.32 -10.21
N THR A 509 -13.90 -10.30 -11.33
CA THR A 509 -12.58 -10.95 -11.48
C THR A 509 -11.45 -10.04 -11.03
N THR A 510 -11.70 -8.73 -10.98
CA THR A 510 -10.77 -7.72 -10.47
C THR A 510 -11.57 -6.64 -9.76
N THR A 511 -11.18 -6.30 -8.53
CA THR A 511 -11.90 -5.34 -7.69
C THR A 511 -11.94 -3.97 -8.37
N PRO A 512 -13.15 -3.41 -8.63
CA PRO A 512 -13.27 -2.06 -9.16
C PRO A 512 -12.77 -1.01 -8.19
N SER A 513 -12.12 0.03 -8.72
CA SER A 513 -11.63 1.15 -7.92
C SER A 513 -11.80 2.50 -8.60
N LEU A 514 -11.83 3.55 -7.78
CA LEU A 514 -11.78 4.96 -8.15
C LEU A 514 -10.58 5.57 -7.45
N THR A 515 -9.64 6.12 -8.21
CA THR A 515 -8.52 6.89 -7.65
C THR A 515 -8.79 8.38 -7.82
N VAL A 516 -8.49 9.17 -6.78
CA VAL A 516 -8.52 10.63 -6.90
C VAL A 516 -7.36 11.06 -7.79
N ASP A 517 -7.66 11.54 -8.99
CA ASP A 517 -6.65 12.18 -9.84
C ASP A 517 -6.41 13.62 -9.34
N VAL A 518 -5.39 13.76 -8.49
CA VAL A 518 -4.91 15.04 -7.96
C VAL A 518 -4.35 15.99 -9.04
N THR A 519 -4.20 15.54 -10.29
CA THR A 519 -3.69 16.39 -11.38
C THR A 519 -4.77 17.10 -12.18
N ALA A 520 -6.05 16.73 -12.04
CA ALA A 520 -7.09 17.19 -12.98
C ALA A 520 -8.44 17.60 -12.38
N GLN A 521 -8.71 17.49 -11.07
CA GLN A 521 -10.01 17.87 -10.52
C GLN A 521 -9.91 18.58 -9.16
N GLU A 522 -10.68 19.66 -9.01
CA GLU A 522 -10.98 20.27 -7.72
C GLU A 522 -11.60 19.20 -6.79
N PRO A 523 -11.21 19.11 -5.51
CA PRO A 523 -11.92 18.29 -4.52
C PRO A 523 -13.42 18.62 -4.59
N ASN A 524 -14.29 17.60 -4.50
CA ASN A 524 -15.78 17.70 -4.49
C ASN A 524 -16.54 17.48 -5.82
N GLN A 525 -15.93 16.95 -6.89
CA GLN A 525 -16.68 16.58 -8.12
C GLN A 525 -17.14 15.11 -8.13
N ASN A 526 -18.19 14.82 -8.93
CA ASN A 526 -18.69 13.47 -9.14
C ASN A 526 -17.65 12.65 -9.94
N ILE A 527 -17.07 11.60 -9.36
CA ILE A 527 -16.18 10.69 -10.09
C ILE A 527 -17.03 9.55 -10.67
N LYS A 528 -16.82 9.19 -11.94
CA LYS A 528 -17.52 8.10 -12.63
C LYS A 528 -16.51 7.17 -13.27
N ALA A 529 -16.76 5.87 -13.17
CA ALA A 529 -16.01 4.88 -13.92
C ALA A 529 -16.89 3.69 -14.30
N VAL A 530 -16.30 2.81 -15.10
CA VAL A 530 -16.93 1.62 -15.65
C VAL A 530 -15.96 0.47 -15.51
N SER A 531 -16.46 -0.70 -15.14
CA SER A 531 -15.70 -1.96 -15.14
C SER A 531 -16.46 -3.01 -15.95
N THR A 532 -15.71 -3.75 -16.75
CA THR A 532 -16.17 -4.94 -17.47
C THR A 532 -15.60 -6.22 -16.85
N ASP A 533 -14.87 -6.12 -15.73
CA ASP A 533 -14.16 -7.21 -15.07
C ASP A 533 -15.12 -8.01 -14.17
N LEU A 534 -16.24 -8.41 -14.76
CA LEU A 534 -17.28 -9.21 -14.12
C LEU A 534 -17.06 -10.69 -14.43
N SER A 535 -17.28 -11.53 -13.43
CA SER A 535 -17.35 -12.97 -13.61
C SER A 535 -18.56 -13.28 -14.49
N ALA A 536 -18.34 -13.99 -15.60
CA ALA A 536 -19.39 -14.39 -16.55
C ALA A 536 -20.28 -15.52 -15.98
N THR A 537 -20.81 -15.35 -14.77
CA THR A 537 -21.67 -16.32 -14.10
C THR A 537 -23.09 -15.80 -13.97
N THR A 538 -24.03 -16.66 -14.31
CA THR A 538 -25.46 -16.43 -14.06
C THR A 538 -25.72 -16.32 -12.57
N ILE A 539 -26.37 -15.22 -12.17
CA ILE A 539 -26.84 -14.97 -10.82
C ILE A 539 -28.32 -15.39 -10.75
N PRO A 540 -28.65 -16.43 -9.96
CA PRO A 540 -30.04 -16.90 -9.84
C PRO A 540 -30.97 -15.86 -9.24
N VAL A 541 -32.26 -16.00 -9.53
CA VAL A 541 -33.32 -15.26 -8.85
C VAL A 541 -33.29 -15.54 -7.33
N GLN A 542 -33.70 -14.54 -6.54
CA GLN A 542 -33.65 -14.50 -5.08
C GLN A 542 -32.23 -14.52 -4.47
N THR A 543 -31.17 -14.33 -5.26
CA THR A 543 -29.82 -14.19 -4.72
C THR A 543 -29.61 -12.80 -4.12
N PRO A 544 -29.21 -12.66 -2.85
CA PRO A 544 -28.80 -11.39 -2.30
C PRO A 544 -27.43 -10.98 -2.86
N LEU A 545 -27.36 -9.75 -3.37
CA LEU A 545 -26.13 -9.06 -3.73
C LEU A 545 -25.87 -7.96 -2.71
N MET A 546 -24.67 -7.93 -2.16
CA MET A 546 -24.28 -6.95 -1.15
C MET A 546 -23.05 -6.17 -1.60
N LEU A 547 -23.10 -4.85 -1.42
CA LEU A 547 -22.03 -3.91 -1.75
C LEU A 547 -21.11 -3.73 -0.53
N TYR A 548 -19.83 -4.05 -0.69
CA TYR A 548 -18.79 -3.90 0.32
C TYR A 548 -17.79 -2.83 -0.10
N ILE A 549 -17.37 -1.99 0.84
CA ILE A 549 -16.24 -1.09 0.62
C ILE A 549 -14.98 -1.83 1.07
N THR A 550 -14.02 -1.96 0.17
CA THR A 550 -12.78 -2.70 0.43
C THR A 550 -11.61 -1.78 0.71
N GLU A 551 -11.62 -0.58 0.14
CA GLU A 551 -10.67 0.51 0.44
C GLU A 551 -11.44 1.82 0.53
N HIS A 552 -11.07 2.68 1.48
CA HIS A 552 -11.74 3.95 1.74
C HIS A 552 -10.81 5.11 1.37
N MET A 553 -11.35 6.14 0.70
CA MET A 553 -10.61 7.38 0.43
C MET A 553 -10.46 8.24 1.70
N GLU A 554 -9.43 9.09 1.74
CA GLU A 554 -9.32 10.12 2.78
C GLU A 554 -10.34 11.24 2.56
N GLY A 555 -10.68 11.98 3.62
CA GLY A 555 -11.62 13.11 3.56
C GLY A 555 -13.09 12.69 3.76
N ASP A 556 -14.00 13.38 3.08
CA ASP A 556 -15.46 13.20 3.22
C ASP A 556 -16.09 12.71 1.89
N PRO A 557 -15.76 11.47 1.44
CA PRO A 557 -16.41 10.90 0.28
C PRO A 557 -17.90 10.65 0.58
N ARG A 558 -18.78 10.91 -0.38
CA ARG A 558 -20.23 10.74 -0.19
C ARG A 558 -20.87 9.97 -1.32
N ASP A 559 -21.84 9.15 -0.95
CA ASP A 559 -22.80 8.41 -1.79
C ASP A 559 -22.17 7.72 -3.01
N LEU A 560 -21.85 6.43 -2.87
CA LEU A 560 -21.46 5.57 -3.98
C LEU A 560 -22.71 4.94 -4.59
N THR A 561 -22.95 5.17 -5.88
CA THR A 561 -23.98 4.50 -6.66
C THR A 561 -23.32 3.53 -7.62
N VAL A 562 -23.73 2.26 -7.60
CA VAL A 562 -23.25 1.21 -8.50
C VAL A 562 -24.44 0.66 -9.28
N ILE A 563 -24.30 0.57 -10.59
CA ILE A 563 -25.31 0.12 -11.54
C ILE A 563 -24.73 -1.06 -12.31
N LEU A 564 -25.37 -2.22 -12.17
CA LEU A 564 -25.07 -3.43 -12.94
C LEU A 564 -26.04 -3.54 -14.12
N LEU A 565 -25.49 -3.84 -15.29
CA LEU A 565 -26.20 -3.99 -16.57
C LEU A 565 -25.92 -5.32 -17.24
#